data_AF-A0A2E0RWU5-F1
#
_entry.id   AF-A0A2E0RWU5-F1
#
_cell.length_a   1.000
_cell.length_b   1.000
_cell.length_c   1.000
_cell.angle_alpha   90.00
_cell.angle_beta   90.00
_cell.angle_gamma   90.00
#
_symmetry.space_group_name_H-M   'P 1'
#
loop_
_entity.id
_entity.type
_entity.pdbx_description
1 polymer ?
#
loop_
_entity_poly.entity_id
_entity_poly.type
_entity_poly.pdbx_seq_one_letter_code
_entity_poly.pdbx_strand_id
1 'polypeptide(L)'
;MVAAIDNPILNGPYDAPSRHFELGTTGPTGEIQDGRRPSESFIPVPSPRKGQKGQQALDLDVSGERREKNPLINDIRYEVGLWRQRGYPGVSPISRKLLQHWADPTRENRVMFCQREAAETAIFLSEVSGRHGTTDFRRQIDPQNDLHNDGLPRIALKMATGTGKTVVMSMLIAWQTINKVYSPRDARYSKRFLVVTPGITIRDRLRVILPSEETNYYRERDLVPGDLWGALREAEIIIANYHAFL
;
A
#
# COMPACT_ATOMS: atom_id res chain seq x y z
N MET A 1 30.01 16.62 0.13
CA MET A 1 30.31 15.40 -0.65
C MET A 1 29.37 14.32 -0.14
N VAL A 2 28.60 13.67 -1.02
CA VAL A 2 27.78 12.51 -0.61
C VAL A 2 28.76 11.40 -0.21
N ALA A 3 28.70 10.93 1.04
CA ALA A 3 29.53 9.81 1.47
C ALA A 3 29.18 8.59 0.60
N ALA A 4 30.19 7.93 0.04
CA ALA A 4 29.97 6.70 -0.70
C ALA A 4 29.45 5.63 0.28
N ILE A 5 28.20 5.20 0.09
CA ILE A 5 27.59 4.15 0.91
C ILE A 5 27.92 2.82 0.26
N ASP A 6 28.80 2.04 0.91
CA ASP A 6 29.23 0.73 0.40
C ASP A 6 28.08 -0.28 0.29
N ASN A 7 27.15 -0.27 1.25
CA ASN A 7 25.94 -1.10 1.21
C ASN A 7 24.68 -0.26 1.50
N PRO A 8 23.85 0.04 0.49
CA PRO A 8 22.64 0.83 0.67
C PRO A 8 21.48 0.05 1.32
N ILE A 9 21.61 -1.26 1.56
CA ILE A 9 20.54 -2.13 2.06
C ILE A 9 20.69 -2.34 3.57
N LEU A 10 19.79 -1.74 4.36
CA LEU A 10 19.79 -1.83 5.82
C LEU A 10 18.81 -2.85 6.42
N ASN A 11 17.76 -3.22 5.67
CA ASN A 11 16.64 -4.03 6.14
C ASN A 11 16.35 -5.17 5.17
N GLY A 12 15.92 -6.32 5.70
CA GLY A 12 15.39 -7.42 4.89
C GLY A 12 14.01 -7.08 4.31
N PRO A 13 13.54 -7.83 3.29
CA PRO A 13 12.29 -7.52 2.60
C PRO A 13 11.02 -8.03 3.33
N TYR A 14 11.18 -8.89 4.34
CA TYR A 14 10.06 -9.63 4.95
C TYR A 14 9.58 -9.07 6.29
N ASP A 15 10.38 -8.21 6.92
CA ASP A 15 10.11 -7.67 8.25
C ASP A 15 9.97 -6.15 8.19
N ALA A 16 9.35 -5.56 9.21
CA ALA A 16 9.18 -4.11 9.26
C ALA A 16 10.55 -3.41 9.30
N PRO A 17 10.76 -2.33 8.53
CA PRO A 17 12.03 -1.63 8.52
C PRO A 17 12.32 -1.04 9.90
N SER A 18 13.50 -1.37 10.42
CA SER A 18 13.94 -1.00 11.76
C SER A 18 15.01 0.09 11.75
N ARG A 19 15.60 0.40 10.59
CA ARG A 19 16.62 1.43 10.41
C ARG A 19 16.51 2.11 9.06
N HIS A 20 17.02 3.32 8.94
CA HIS A 20 17.13 4.02 7.66
C HIS A 20 18.34 4.96 7.64
N PHE A 21 18.84 5.30 6.45
CA PHE A 21 19.82 6.37 6.33
C PHE A 21 19.14 7.72 6.50
N GLU A 22 19.76 8.61 7.27
CA GLU A 22 19.40 10.02 7.29
C GLU A 22 19.56 10.60 5.89
N LEU A 23 18.57 11.37 5.46
CA LEU A 23 18.63 12.10 4.21
C LEU A 23 19.13 13.52 4.48
N GLY A 24 20.31 13.85 3.96
CA GLY A 24 20.82 15.20 3.89
C GLY A 24 20.32 15.92 2.64
N THR A 25 20.83 17.12 2.41
CA THR A 25 20.38 18.06 1.37
C THR A 25 20.59 17.56 -0.06
N THR A 26 21.59 16.70 -0.25
CA THR A 26 21.99 16.16 -1.57
C THR A 26 21.82 14.65 -1.69
N GLY A 27 21.15 14.02 -0.71
CA GLY A 27 20.97 12.57 -0.64
C GLY A 27 21.31 12.01 0.74
N PRO A 28 21.42 10.68 0.86
CA PRO A 28 21.75 10.03 2.14
C PRO A 28 23.09 10.53 2.72
N THR A 29 23.13 10.85 4.01
CA THR A 29 24.36 11.32 4.68
C THR A 29 25.34 10.18 5.00
N GLY A 30 24.84 8.94 5.02
CA GLY A 30 25.55 7.77 5.51
C GLY A 30 25.30 7.49 6.99
N GLU A 31 24.73 8.45 7.73
CA GLU A 31 24.31 8.22 9.11
C GLU A 31 23.07 7.32 9.16
N ILE A 32 23.08 6.33 10.04
CA ILE A 32 21.97 5.39 10.23
C ILE A 32 21.15 5.83 11.43
N GLN A 33 19.85 6.00 11.22
CA GLN A 33 18.88 6.28 12.27
C GLN A 33 18.01 5.06 12.55
N ASP A 34 17.60 4.93 13.82
CA ASP A 34 16.69 3.90 14.26
C ASP A 34 15.24 4.19 13.83
N GLY A 35 14.49 3.11 13.61
CA GLY A 35 13.11 3.14 13.18
C GLY A 35 12.93 3.25 11.66
N ARG A 36 11.65 3.19 11.27
CA ARG A 36 11.21 3.38 9.89
C ARG A 36 11.32 4.85 9.50
N ARG A 37 11.86 5.12 8.32
CA ARG A 37 11.87 6.46 7.73
C ARG A 37 10.45 7.05 7.67
N PRO A 38 10.20 8.24 8.24
CA PRO A 38 8.93 8.95 8.11
C PRO A 38 8.56 9.18 6.64
N SER A 39 7.26 9.20 6.35
CA SER A 39 6.79 9.65 5.05
C SER A 39 6.90 11.16 4.96
N GLU A 40 7.59 11.63 3.92
CA GLU A 40 7.85 13.04 3.64
C GLU A 40 7.69 13.31 2.15
N SER A 41 7.26 14.52 1.80
CA SER A 41 7.18 15.05 0.46
C SER A 41 8.29 16.07 0.23
N PHE A 42 8.89 16.04 -0.95
CA PHE A 42 9.91 17.00 -1.39
C PHE A 42 9.23 17.94 -2.38
N ILE A 43 8.95 19.17 -1.94
CA ILE A 43 8.25 20.17 -2.74
C ILE A 43 9.29 21.11 -3.32
N PRO A 44 9.48 21.14 -4.66
CA PRO A 44 10.35 22.12 -5.29
C PRO A 44 9.84 23.53 -5.01
N VAL A 45 10.68 24.36 -4.38
CA VAL A 45 10.43 25.77 -4.15
C VAL A 45 11.08 26.55 -5.30
N PRO A 46 10.31 27.36 -6.05
CA PRO A 46 10.88 28.23 -7.06
C PRO A 46 11.90 29.17 -6.42
N SER A 47 13.11 29.29 -6.99
CA SER A 47 14.09 30.24 -6.50
C SER A 47 13.50 31.66 -6.48
N PRO A 48 13.65 32.42 -5.37
CA PRO A 48 13.11 33.78 -5.33
C PRO A 48 13.78 34.64 -6.41
N ARG A 49 12.99 35.37 -7.19
CA ARG A 49 13.49 36.38 -8.13
C ARG A 49 14.31 37.42 -7.34
N LYS A 50 15.50 37.76 -7.83
CA LYS A 50 16.40 38.76 -7.21
C LYS A 50 15.63 40.03 -6.85
N GLY A 51 15.39 40.28 -5.56
CA GLY A 51 14.82 41.57 -5.11
C GLY A 51 14.12 41.61 -3.75
N GLN A 52 13.63 40.50 -3.19
CA GLN A 52 12.91 40.55 -1.91
C GLN A 52 13.62 39.74 -0.81
N LYS A 53 14.30 40.46 0.08
CA LYS A 53 14.76 39.94 1.38
C LYS A 53 13.57 39.97 2.36
N GLY A 54 12.88 38.85 2.50
CA GLY A 54 11.82 38.64 3.51
C GLY A 54 11.99 37.28 4.19
N GLN A 55 11.74 37.24 5.50
CA GLN A 55 11.91 36.14 6.46
C GLN A 55 11.25 34.80 6.06
N GLN A 56 11.80 34.08 5.07
CA GLN A 56 11.40 32.70 4.74
C GLN A 56 12.59 31.74 4.58
N ALA A 57 13.75 32.11 5.11
CA ALA A 57 14.99 31.34 4.94
C ALA A 57 15.18 30.17 5.93
N LEU A 58 14.22 29.88 6.81
CA LEU A 58 14.39 28.88 7.88
C LEU A 58 14.02 27.44 7.49
N ASP A 59 13.45 27.22 6.30
CA ASP A 59 12.88 25.91 5.89
C ASP A 59 13.33 25.47 4.48
N LEU A 60 14.29 26.18 3.89
CA LEU A 60 14.76 25.94 2.52
C LEU A 60 16.03 25.08 2.57
N ASP A 61 15.92 23.87 2.02
CA ASP A 61 17.08 23.04 1.75
C ASP A 61 17.93 23.68 0.63
N VAL A 62 19.25 23.46 0.63
CA VAL A 62 20.18 24.10 -0.35
C VAL A 62 19.86 23.71 -1.80
N SER A 63 19.08 22.64 -1.99
CA SER A 63 18.51 22.17 -3.26
C SER A 63 17.29 22.98 -3.74
N GLY A 64 16.76 23.90 -2.94
CA GLY A 64 15.53 24.62 -3.22
C GLY A 64 14.28 23.76 -3.00
N GLU A 65 14.34 22.68 -2.24
CA GLU A 65 13.17 21.85 -1.92
C GLU A 65 12.74 22.03 -0.46
N ARG A 66 11.42 22.10 -0.21
CA ARG A 66 10.84 22.08 1.14
C ARG A 66 10.45 20.65 1.50
N ARG A 67 10.91 20.18 2.65
CA ARG A 67 10.52 18.87 3.20
C ARG A 67 9.27 19.03 4.05
N GLU A 68 8.23 18.29 3.70
CA GLU A 68 6.99 18.29 4.46
C GLU A 68 6.63 16.87 4.89
N LYS A 69 6.50 16.64 6.19
CA LYS A 69 6.02 15.35 6.70
C LYS A 69 4.59 15.13 6.23
N ASN A 70 4.26 13.88 5.90
CA ASN A 70 2.90 13.48 5.55
C ASN A 70 2.20 12.93 6.80
N PRO A 71 1.53 13.76 7.64
CA PRO A 71 0.96 13.33 8.92
C PRO A 71 -0.02 12.17 8.75
N LEU A 72 -1.00 12.30 7.85
CA LEU A 72 -1.99 11.26 7.55
C LEU A 72 -1.34 9.89 7.26
N ILE A 73 -0.28 9.86 6.45
CA ILE A 73 0.40 8.60 6.08
C ILE A 73 1.15 8.02 7.28
N ASN A 74 1.80 8.87 8.07
CA ASN A 74 2.53 8.43 9.25
C ASN A 74 1.58 7.92 10.35
N ASP A 75 0.44 8.59 10.55
CA ASP A 75 -0.58 8.20 11.51
C ASP A 75 -1.24 6.88 11.12
N ILE A 76 -1.60 6.69 9.84
CA ILE A 76 -2.13 5.41 9.34
C ILE A 76 -1.10 4.29 9.58
N ARG A 77 0.18 4.52 9.26
CA ARG A 77 1.25 3.51 9.50
C ARG A 77 1.38 3.15 10.97
N TYR A 78 1.28 4.15 11.86
CA TYR A 78 1.33 3.94 13.30
C TYR A 78 0.16 3.09 13.78
N GLU A 79 -1.08 3.46 13.43
CA GLU A 79 -2.29 2.74 13.83
C GLU A 79 -2.34 1.32 13.26
N VAL A 80 -1.98 1.13 11.98
CA VAL A 80 -1.87 -0.19 11.36
C VAL A 80 -0.81 -1.04 12.07
N GLY A 81 0.31 -0.43 12.47
CA GLY A 81 1.37 -1.09 13.24
C GLY A 81 0.87 -1.61 14.60
N LEU A 82 0.18 -0.76 15.37
CA LEU A 82 -0.41 -1.14 16.65
C LEU A 82 -1.49 -2.21 16.48
N TRP A 83 -2.37 -2.03 15.50
CA TRP A 83 -3.44 -2.97 15.18
C TRP A 83 -2.91 -4.36 14.80
N ARG A 84 -1.84 -4.40 14.00
CA ARG A 84 -1.10 -5.63 13.66
C ARG A 84 -0.54 -6.33 14.90
N GLN A 85 0.13 -5.59 15.79
CA GLN A 85 0.71 -6.14 17.02
C GLN A 85 -0.34 -6.73 17.97
N ARG A 86 -1.55 -6.17 17.97
CA ARG A 86 -2.70 -6.67 18.75
C ARG A 86 -3.38 -7.90 18.11
N GLY A 87 -2.83 -8.44 17.03
CA GLY A 87 -3.39 -9.61 16.36
C GLY A 87 -4.66 -9.31 15.57
N TYR A 88 -4.73 -8.13 14.92
CA TYR A 88 -5.80 -7.75 14.01
C TYR A 88 -7.22 -7.74 14.63
N PRO A 89 -7.49 -7.01 15.73
CA PRO A 89 -8.85 -6.90 16.25
C PRO A 89 -9.81 -6.21 15.27
N GLY A 90 -11.12 -6.50 15.35
CA GLY A 90 -12.15 -5.78 14.60
C GLY A 90 -12.36 -6.16 13.13
N VAL A 91 -11.59 -7.11 12.57
CA VAL A 91 -11.82 -7.65 11.22
C VAL A 91 -12.71 -8.87 11.22
N SER A 92 -13.27 -9.20 10.05
CA SER A 92 -14.02 -10.44 9.84
C SER A 92 -13.17 -11.69 10.11
N PRO A 93 -13.80 -12.86 10.40
CA PRO A 93 -13.07 -14.12 10.56
C PRO A 93 -12.23 -14.51 9.34
N ILE A 94 -12.75 -14.27 8.12
CA ILE A 94 -12.05 -14.54 6.86
C ILE A 94 -10.85 -13.62 6.70
N SER A 95 -11.03 -12.32 6.94
CA SER A 95 -9.95 -11.33 6.89
C SER A 95 -8.86 -11.66 7.91
N ARG A 96 -9.22 -12.05 9.14
CA ARG A 96 -8.26 -12.51 10.15
C ARG A 96 -7.46 -13.71 9.66
N LYS A 97 -8.12 -14.73 9.08
CA LYS A 97 -7.46 -15.92 8.55
C LYS A 97 -6.48 -15.60 7.43
N LEU A 98 -6.85 -14.74 6.49
CA LEU A 98 -5.96 -14.29 5.41
C LEU A 98 -4.77 -13.50 5.95
N LEU A 99 -5.01 -12.56 6.87
CA LEU A 99 -3.96 -11.75 7.50
C LEU A 99 -2.95 -12.62 8.27
N GLN A 100 -3.42 -13.60 9.03
CA GLN A 100 -2.57 -14.57 9.72
C GLN A 100 -1.77 -15.43 8.74
N HIS A 101 -2.40 -15.90 7.66
CA HIS A 101 -1.72 -16.64 6.59
C HIS A 101 -0.60 -15.83 5.94
N TRP A 102 -0.82 -14.54 5.66
CA TRP A 102 0.21 -13.66 5.09
C TRP A 102 1.29 -13.25 6.07
N ALA A 103 0.98 -13.27 7.37
CA ALA A 103 1.90 -12.90 8.44
C ALA A 103 2.79 -14.05 8.93
N ASP A 104 2.47 -15.30 8.56
CA ASP A 104 3.18 -16.49 9.04
C ASP A 104 4.65 -16.51 8.58
N PRO A 105 5.61 -16.43 9.52
CA PRO A 105 7.04 -16.41 9.19
C PRO A 105 7.60 -17.78 8.80
N THR A 106 6.85 -18.86 9.05
CA THR A 106 7.29 -20.25 8.79
C THR A 106 7.04 -20.69 7.36
N ARG A 107 6.29 -19.91 6.59
CA ARG A 107 5.98 -20.20 5.19
C ARG A 107 7.26 -20.12 4.35
N GLU A 108 7.42 -21.08 3.43
CA GLU A 108 8.53 -21.08 2.47
C GLU A 108 8.49 -19.85 1.57
N ASN A 109 7.30 -19.51 1.06
CA ASN A 109 7.07 -18.33 0.23
C ASN A 109 6.51 -17.17 1.05
N ARG A 110 7.36 -16.60 1.92
CA ARG A 110 6.98 -15.46 2.79
C ARG A 110 6.52 -14.27 1.94
N VAL A 111 5.40 -13.66 2.34
CA VAL A 111 4.94 -12.40 1.75
C VAL A 111 5.89 -11.28 2.17
N MET A 112 6.32 -10.45 1.22
CA MET A 112 7.18 -9.31 1.54
C MET A 112 6.43 -8.33 2.45
N PHE A 113 7.13 -7.70 3.40
CA PHE A 113 6.51 -6.79 4.37
C PHE A 113 5.75 -5.66 3.69
N CYS A 114 6.31 -5.08 2.62
CA CYS A 114 5.64 -4.01 1.88
C CYS A 114 4.32 -4.46 1.22
N GLN A 115 4.22 -5.71 0.77
CA GLN A 115 3.00 -6.28 0.19
C GLN A 115 1.96 -6.54 1.28
N ARG A 116 2.40 -7.16 2.38
CA ARG A 116 1.58 -7.39 3.57
C ARG A 116 1.03 -6.09 4.13
N GLU A 117 1.88 -5.09 4.33
CA GLU A 117 1.47 -3.78 4.87
C GLU A 117 0.50 -3.06 3.95
N ALA A 118 0.67 -3.17 2.63
CA ALA A 118 -0.26 -2.59 1.67
C ALA A 118 -1.66 -3.23 1.78
N ALA A 119 -1.72 -4.57 1.86
CA ALA A 119 -2.97 -5.29 2.06
C ALA A 119 -3.61 -5.00 3.44
N GLU A 120 -2.81 -5.02 4.51
CA GLU A 120 -3.22 -4.66 5.87
C GLU A 120 -3.80 -3.24 5.94
N THR A 121 -3.18 -2.28 5.27
CA THR A 121 -3.66 -0.89 5.25
C THR A 121 -5.02 -0.80 4.57
N ALA A 122 -5.22 -1.46 3.42
CA ALA A 122 -6.51 -1.49 2.74
C ALA A 122 -7.61 -2.14 3.60
N ILE A 123 -7.28 -3.26 4.25
CA ILE A 123 -8.21 -3.96 5.16
C ILE A 123 -8.54 -3.10 6.37
N PHE A 124 -7.53 -2.47 6.98
CA PHE A 124 -7.71 -1.59 8.14
C PHE A 124 -8.64 -0.42 7.81
N LEU A 125 -8.39 0.28 6.69
CA LEU A 125 -9.23 1.40 6.27
C LEU A 125 -10.69 0.97 5.97
N SER A 126 -10.89 -0.24 5.44
CA SER A 126 -12.23 -0.74 5.08
C SER A 126 -13.00 -1.33 6.25
N GLU A 127 -12.34 -2.11 7.11
CA GLU A 127 -12.99 -2.90 8.17
C GLU A 127 -12.86 -2.30 9.57
N VAL A 128 -11.80 -1.54 9.85
CA VAL A 128 -11.45 -1.13 11.21
C VAL A 128 -11.61 0.37 11.43
N SER A 129 -11.07 1.20 10.53
CA SER A 129 -11.07 2.66 10.63
C SER A 129 -12.44 3.24 10.99
N GLY A 130 -12.49 4.04 12.06
CA GLY A 130 -13.70 4.66 12.58
C GLY A 130 -14.69 3.70 13.26
N ARG A 131 -14.26 2.47 13.58
CA ARG A 131 -15.03 1.48 14.34
C ARG A 131 -14.29 1.07 15.61
N HIS A 132 -15.03 0.56 16.59
CA HIS A 132 -14.47 0.02 17.84
C HIS A 132 -13.48 0.97 18.55
N GLY A 133 -13.75 2.28 18.50
CA GLY A 133 -12.90 3.30 19.13
C GLY A 133 -11.60 3.62 18.39
N THR A 134 -11.42 3.11 17.16
CA THR A 134 -10.25 3.46 16.34
C THR A 134 -10.43 4.79 15.62
N THR A 135 -9.31 5.45 15.34
CA THR A 135 -9.27 6.70 14.57
C THR A 135 -9.97 6.54 13.23
N ASP A 136 -10.85 7.49 12.89
CA ASP A 136 -11.58 7.48 11.64
C ASP A 136 -10.84 8.27 10.55
N PHE A 137 -9.94 7.59 9.83
CA PHE A 137 -9.17 8.21 8.75
C PHE A 137 -10.02 8.60 7.53
N ARG A 138 -11.25 8.07 7.40
CA ARG A 138 -12.16 8.44 6.30
C ARG A 138 -12.56 9.91 6.38
N ARG A 139 -12.61 10.49 7.59
CA ARG A 139 -12.85 11.93 7.78
C ARG A 139 -11.80 12.83 7.15
N GLN A 140 -10.59 12.32 6.91
CA GLN A 140 -9.55 13.04 6.19
C GLN A 140 -9.50 12.64 4.70
N ILE A 141 -9.81 11.38 4.37
CA ILE A 141 -9.73 10.84 3.01
C ILE A 141 -10.95 11.21 2.14
N ASP A 142 -12.16 11.15 2.69
CA ASP A 142 -13.41 11.35 1.95
C ASP A 142 -13.52 12.79 1.41
N PRO A 143 -13.22 13.86 2.19
CA PRO A 143 -13.26 15.23 1.65
C PRO A 143 -12.30 15.44 0.47
N GLN A 144 -11.13 14.78 0.49
CA GLN A 144 -10.18 14.85 -0.62
C GLN A 144 -10.68 14.09 -1.85
N ASN A 145 -11.42 13.00 -1.63
CA ASN A 145 -12.07 12.26 -2.71
C ASN A 145 -13.19 13.07 -3.37
N ASP A 146 -14.03 13.71 -2.57
CA ASP A 146 -15.12 14.54 -3.05
C ASP A 146 -14.59 15.74 -3.87
N LEU A 147 -13.45 16.30 -3.45
CA LEU A 147 -12.82 17.43 -4.13
C LEU A 147 -12.13 17.06 -5.44
N HIS A 148 -11.53 15.86 -5.55
CA HIS A 148 -10.57 15.54 -6.62
C HIS A 148 -10.96 14.38 -7.54
N ASN A 149 -11.99 13.60 -7.22
CA ASN A 149 -12.25 12.33 -7.91
C ASN A 149 -13.64 12.19 -8.54
N ASP A 150 -14.36 13.30 -8.78
CA ASP A 150 -15.61 13.36 -9.55
C ASP A 150 -16.62 12.24 -9.21
N GLY A 151 -16.85 12.04 -7.91
CA GLY A 151 -17.82 11.04 -7.41
C GLY A 151 -17.37 9.57 -7.48
N LEU A 152 -16.12 9.30 -7.87
CA LEU A 152 -15.51 7.97 -7.84
C LEU A 152 -14.40 7.90 -6.78
N PRO A 153 -14.68 7.46 -5.54
CA PRO A 153 -13.67 7.40 -4.49
C PRO A 153 -12.44 6.58 -4.91
N ARG A 154 -11.26 7.17 -4.74
CA ARG A 154 -9.95 6.59 -5.05
C ARG A 154 -9.08 6.55 -3.80
N ILE A 155 -8.48 5.38 -3.58
CA ILE A 155 -7.41 5.18 -2.60
C ILE A 155 -6.22 4.60 -3.36
N ALA A 156 -5.03 5.13 -3.10
CA ALA A 156 -3.81 4.70 -3.75
C ALA A 156 -2.81 4.12 -2.73
N LEU A 157 -2.24 2.97 -3.05
CA LEU A 157 -1.14 2.35 -2.31
C LEU A 157 0.16 2.62 -3.08
N LYS A 158 0.99 3.55 -2.60
CA LYS A 158 2.26 3.90 -3.25
C LYS A 158 3.33 2.86 -2.92
N MET A 159 3.80 2.15 -3.94
CA MET A 159 4.81 1.10 -3.82
C MET A 159 5.89 1.24 -4.89
N ALA A 160 7.13 0.87 -4.54
CA ALA A 160 8.25 0.93 -5.47
C ALA A 160 8.09 -0.08 -6.63
N THR A 161 8.85 0.12 -7.71
CA THR A 161 8.91 -0.85 -8.81
C THR A 161 9.67 -2.09 -8.36
N GLY A 162 9.22 -3.27 -8.80
CA GLY A 162 9.81 -4.55 -8.41
C GLY A 162 9.29 -5.13 -7.08
N THR A 163 8.55 -4.38 -6.25
CA THR A 163 8.05 -4.88 -4.95
C THR A 163 6.81 -5.76 -5.04
N GLY A 164 6.37 -6.14 -6.25
CA GLY A 164 5.20 -7.01 -6.45
C GLY A 164 3.84 -6.33 -6.27
N LYS A 165 3.62 -5.16 -6.90
CA LYS A 165 2.30 -4.50 -6.93
C LYS A 165 1.17 -5.44 -7.37
N THR A 166 1.42 -6.28 -8.37
CA THR A 166 0.45 -7.26 -8.87
C THR A 166 0.13 -8.34 -7.85
N VAL A 167 1.08 -8.72 -6.98
CA VAL A 167 0.83 -9.64 -5.86
C VAL A 167 -0.16 -9.00 -4.88
N VAL A 168 0.02 -7.71 -4.56
CA VAL A 168 -0.94 -6.98 -3.72
C VAL A 168 -2.32 -6.91 -4.37
N MET A 169 -2.41 -6.70 -5.69
CA MET A 169 -3.69 -6.78 -6.39
C MET A 169 -4.38 -8.13 -6.18
N SER A 170 -3.64 -9.24 -6.34
CA SER A 170 -4.16 -10.59 -6.05
C SER A 170 -4.59 -10.74 -4.58
N MET A 171 -3.80 -10.24 -3.61
CA MET A 171 -4.17 -10.28 -2.20
C MET A 171 -5.48 -9.53 -1.93
N LEU A 172 -5.67 -8.34 -2.52
CA LEU A 172 -6.88 -7.55 -2.37
C LEU A 172 -8.09 -8.21 -3.04
N ILE A 173 -7.93 -8.77 -4.23
CA ILE A 173 -8.99 -9.52 -4.92
C ILE A 173 -9.40 -10.75 -4.12
N ALA A 174 -8.44 -11.49 -3.56
CA ALA A 174 -8.72 -12.64 -2.70
C ALA A 174 -9.49 -12.22 -1.44
N TRP A 175 -9.01 -11.19 -0.73
CA TRP A 175 -9.68 -10.65 0.44
C TRP A 175 -11.12 -10.23 0.15
N GLN A 176 -11.33 -9.45 -0.90
CA GLN A 176 -12.64 -8.95 -1.32
C GLN A 176 -13.57 -10.10 -1.72
N THR A 177 -13.12 -10.97 -2.62
CA THR A 177 -13.93 -12.08 -3.16
C THR A 177 -14.35 -13.04 -2.05
N ILE A 178 -13.41 -13.53 -1.26
CA ILE A 178 -13.68 -14.57 -0.27
C ILE A 178 -14.60 -14.01 0.82
N ASN A 179 -14.37 -12.78 1.30
CA ASN A 179 -15.31 -12.15 2.23
C ASN A 179 -16.70 -11.97 1.62
N LYS A 180 -16.82 -11.59 0.35
CA LYS A 180 -18.12 -11.44 -0.31
C LYS A 180 -18.87 -12.77 -0.41
N VAL A 181 -18.18 -13.88 -0.68
CA VAL A 181 -18.77 -15.23 -0.72
C VAL A 181 -19.30 -15.64 0.66
N TYR A 182 -18.50 -15.45 1.71
CA TYR A 182 -18.90 -15.81 3.08
C TYR A 182 -19.82 -14.78 3.75
N SER A 183 -19.95 -13.57 3.21
CA SER A 183 -20.83 -12.51 3.70
C SER A 183 -21.54 -11.79 2.54
N PRO A 184 -22.49 -12.44 1.84
CA PRO A 184 -23.08 -11.90 0.60
C PRO A 184 -23.79 -10.56 0.75
N ARG A 185 -24.37 -10.31 1.93
CA ARG A 185 -25.12 -9.07 2.24
C ARG A 185 -24.23 -7.91 2.67
N ASP A 186 -22.94 -8.14 2.94
CA ASP A 186 -22.03 -7.08 3.32
C ASP A 186 -21.61 -6.27 2.08
N ALA A 187 -21.98 -4.99 2.06
CA ALA A 187 -21.71 -4.09 0.95
C ALA A 187 -20.26 -3.62 0.87
N ARG A 188 -19.45 -3.86 1.90
CA ARG A 188 -18.01 -3.52 1.92
C ARG A 188 -17.20 -4.36 0.95
N TYR A 189 -17.70 -5.54 0.59
CA TYR A 189 -16.97 -6.50 -0.23
C TYR A 189 -17.57 -6.66 -1.63
N SER A 190 -16.69 -6.91 -2.60
CA SER A 190 -17.05 -7.25 -3.98
C SER A 190 -16.39 -8.56 -4.40
N LYS A 191 -17.03 -9.26 -5.36
CA LYS A 191 -16.39 -10.32 -6.14
C LYS A 191 -16.25 -9.96 -7.62
N ARG A 192 -16.54 -8.72 -7.98
CA ARG A 192 -16.48 -8.18 -9.34
C ARG A 192 -15.44 -7.05 -9.40
N PHE A 193 -14.48 -7.19 -10.30
CA PHE A 193 -13.34 -6.28 -10.41
C PHE A 193 -13.11 -5.85 -11.86
N LEU A 194 -12.87 -4.56 -12.03
CA LEU A 194 -12.36 -3.98 -13.26
C LEU A 194 -10.91 -3.56 -13.04
N VAL A 195 -9.99 -4.10 -13.84
CA VAL A 195 -8.57 -3.74 -13.84
C VAL A 195 -8.26 -3.01 -15.14
N VAL A 196 -7.99 -1.71 -15.05
CA VAL A 196 -7.69 -0.86 -16.21
C VAL A 196 -6.18 -0.75 -16.40
N THR A 197 -5.73 -0.88 -17.65
CA THR A 197 -4.31 -0.92 -18.01
C THR A 197 -3.97 0.11 -19.09
N PRO A 198 -2.71 0.61 -19.13
CA PRO A 198 -2.27 1.60 -20.12
C PRO A 198 -2.15 1.00 -21.53
N GLY A 199 -1.80 -0.29 -21.66
CA GLY A 199 -1.52 -0.92 -22.94
C GLY A 199 -1.91 -2.39 -22.96
N ILE A 200 -2.12 -2.94 -24.16
CA ILE A 200 -2.44 -4.37 -24.35
C ILE A 200 -1.35 -5.30 -23.80
N THR A 201 -0.08 -4.89 -23.88
CA THR A 201 1.03 -5.67 -23.31
C THR A 201 0.92 -5.84 -21.79
N ILE A 202 0.49 -4.80 -21.07
CA ILE A 202 0.29 -4.87 -19.62
C ILE A 202 -0.98 -5.66 -19.29
N ARG A 203 -2.05 -5.46 -20.06
CA ARG A 203 -3.28 -6.26 -19.96
C ARG A 203 -2.99 -7.75 -20.02
N ASP A 204 -2.24 -8.18 -21.03
CA ASP A 204 -1.98 -9.61 -21.26
C ASP A 204 -1.06 -10.20 -20.17
N ARG A 205 -0.10 -9.41 -19.65
CA ARG A 205 0.74 -9.81 -18.51
C ARG A 205 -0.05 -9.94 -17.20
N LEU A 206 -1.14 -9.20 -17.04
CA LEU A 206 -1.97 -9.26 -15.84
C LEU A 206 -2.88 -10.48 -15.80
N ARG A 207 -2.91 -11.37 -16.80
CA ARG A 207 -3.70 -12.62 -16.72
C ARG A 207 -3.37 -13.47 -15.48
N VAL A 208 -2.16 -13.34 -14.94
CA VAL A 208 -1.73 -13.98 -13.67
C VAL A 208 -2.60 -13.64 -12.44
N ILE A 209 -3.44 -12.59 -12.50
CA ILE A 209 -4.39 -12.26 -11.42
C ILE A 209 -5.75 -12.94 -11.56
N LEU A 210 -5.97 -13.73 -12.61
CA LEU A 210 -7.20 -14.50 -12.84
C LEU A 210 -7.10 -15.87 -12.14
N PRO A 211 -7.99 -16.20 -11.17
CA PRO A 211 -7.94 -17.50 -10.48
C PRO A 211 -8.17 -18.72 -11.39
N SER A 212 -8.81 -18.51 -12.55
CA SER A 212 -9.09 -19.53 -13.55
C SER A 212 -7.86 -19.95 -14.37
N GLU A 213 -6.83 -19.10 -14.44
CA GLU A 213 -5.60 -19.43 -15.17
C GLU A 213 -4.81 -20.52 -14.44
N GLU A 214 -4.13 -21.37 -15.20
CA GLU A 214 -3.28 -22.42 -14.66
C GLU A 214 -2.12 -21.81 -13.85
N THR A 215 -1.44 -20.84 -14.48
CA THR A 215 -0.35 -20.05 -13.91
C THR A 215 -0.89 -18.73 -13.35
N ASN A 216 -1.24 -18.75 -12.06
CA ASN A 216 -1.71 -17.56 -11.36
C ASN A 216 -0.94 -17.29 -10.07
N TYR A 217 -0.90 -16.03 -9.65
CA TYR A 217 -0.16 -15.60 -8.47
C TYR A 217 -0.75 -16.10 -7.15
N TYR A 218 -2.03 -16.47 -7.11
CA TYR A 218 -2.59 -17.06 -5.90
C TYR A 218 -1.95 -18.41 -5.59
N ARG A 219 -1.64 -19.24 -6.60
CA ARG A 219 -0.88 -20.49 -6.46
C ARG A 219 0.61 -20.21 -6.29
N GLU A 220 1.21 -19.46 -7.22
CA GLU A 220 2.66 -19.24 -7.25
C GLU A 220 3.18 -18.60 -5.95
N ARG A 221 2.37 -17.72 -5.34
CA ARG A 221 2.71 -17.00 -4.10
C ARG A 221 2.01 -17.53 -2.86
N ASP A 222 1.29 -18.65 -2.99
CA ASP A 222 0.53 -19.26 -1.90
C ASP A 222 -0.33 -18.22 -1.14
N LEU A 223 -1.07 -17.38 -1.85
CA LEU A 223 -1.74 -16.22 -1.23
C LEU A 223 -3.01 -16.59 -0.48
N VAL A 224 -3.55 -17.78 -0.70
CA VAL A 224 -4.87 -18.19 -0.21
C VAL A 224 -4.77 -19.58 0.42
N PRO A 225 -5.19 -19.74 1.70
CA PRO A 225 -5.30 -21.04 2.35
C PRO A 225 -6.09 -22.06 1.51
N GLY A 226 -5.67 -23.32 1.55
CA GLY A 226 -6.24 -24.40 0.72
C GLY A 226 -7.76 -24.47 0.72
N ASP A 227 -8.39 -24.31 1.88
CA ASP A 227 -9.84 -24.39 2.06
C ASP A 227 -10.62 -23.18 1.50
N LEU A 228 -9.95 -22.06 1.23
CA LEU A 228 -10.58 -20.84 0.72
C LEU A 228 -10.53 -20.74 -0.83
N TRP A 229 -9.87 -21.69 -1.51
CA TRP A 229 -9.78 -21.71 -2.96
C TRP A 229 -11.13 -21.84 -3.67
N GLY A 230 -12.08 -22.58 -3.08
CA GLY A 230 -13.43 -22.70 -3.64
C GLY A 230 -14.10 -21.33 -3.77
N ALA A 231 -14.03 -20.51 -2.72
CA ALA A 231 -14.59 -19.16 -2.70
C ALA A 231 -13.84 -18.20 -3.64
N LEU A 232 -12.51 -18.31 -3.75
CA LEU A 232 -11.72 -17.47 -4.65
C LEU A 232 -12.15 -17.64 -6.13
N ARG A 233 -12.56 -18.84 -6.54
CA ARG A 233 -12.98 -19.12 -7.92
C ARG A 233 -14.25 -18.38 -8.33
N GLU A 234 -14.99 -17.80 -7.39
CA GLU A 234 -16.13 -16.93 -7.69
C GLU A 234 -15.75 -15.50 -8.11
N ALA A 235 -14.45 -15.17 -8.15
CA ALA A 235 -14.01 -13.85 -8.62
C ALA A 235 -14.31 -13.65 -10.11
N GLU A 236 -15.02 -12.57 -10.42
CA GLU A 236 -15.26 -12.07 -11.77
C GLU A 236 -14.31 -10.89 -12.02
N ILE A 237 -13.33 -11.06 -12.89
CA ILE A 237 -12.28 -10.05 -13.14
C ILE A 237 -12.24 -9.72 -14.63
N ILE A 238 -12.41 -8.44 -14.95
CA ILE A 238 -12.24 -7.92 -16.31
C ILE A 238 -10.96 -7.08 -16.34
N ILE A 239 -10.04 -7.42 -17.24
CA ILE A 239 -8.82 -6.65 -17.49
C ILE A 239 -8.97 -5.91 -18.81
N ALA A 240 -9.11 -4.59 -18.74
CA ALA A 240 -9.37 -3.73 -19.89
C ALA A 240 -8.22 -2.77 -20.16
N ASN A 241 -8.07 -2.37 -21.41
CA ASN A 241 -7.22 -1.23 -21.76
C ASN A 241 -8.02 0.07 -21.62
N TYR A 242 -7.38 1.16 -21.18
CA TYR A 242 -8.10 2.43 -20.95
C TYR A 242 -8.76 3.01 -22.20
N HIS A 243 -8.25 2.72 -23.41
CA HIS A 243 -8.87 3.15 -24.67
C HIS A 243 -10.27 2.57 -24.87
N ALA A 244 -10.67 1.54 -24.14
CA ALA A 244 -12.04 1.01 -24.18
C ALA A 244 -13.08 1.94 -23.50
N PHE A 245 -12.64 3.00 -22.82
CA PHE A 245 -13.49 3.96 -22.09
C PHE A 245 -13.40 5.39 -22.61
N LEU A 246 -12.64 5.61 -23.69
CA LEU A 246 -12.53 6.89 -24.41
C LEU A 246 -13.48 6.90 -25.60
#